data_AF-A0A851NMF3-F1
#
_entry.id   AF-A0A851NMF3-F1
#
_cell.length_a   1.000
_cell.length_b   1.000
_cell.length_c   1.000
_cell.angle_alpha   90.00
_cell.angle_beta   90.00
_cell.angle_gamma   90.00
#
_symmetry.space_group_name_H-M   'P 1'
#
loop_
_entity.id
_entity.type
_entity.pdbx_description
1 polymer ?
#
loop_
_entity_poly.entity_id
_entity_poly.type
_entity_poly.pdbx_seq_one_letter_code
_entity_poly.pdbx_strand_id
1 'polypeptide(L)'
;RQLPALFEQAAERLPSLLPGASKEQLLYLYARYKQVKFGTCNTPKPSFFDFEGKQKWEAWKALGDTSPHQAMQEYVAVVKKLDPSWNPQTTEKRGKDSKTAFGGPVVSSLYQEETIREEDKNIFDYCRENNIDYVTKAIRSKKVDVNVADEEGRALLHWACDRGHKELVSVLLQHAADVNSQDGEGQTALHYAAACEFSDIVELLLQSGADPMLRDQEGCLPEEVTDCKAITSALQQH
;
A
#
# COMPACT_ATOMS: atom_id res chain seq x y z
N ARG A 1 14.09 -14.69 -28.22
CA ARG A 1 13.30 -15.22 -27.07
C ARG A 1 11.90 -14.64 -27.17
N GLN A 2 10.86 -15.44 -26.91
CA GLN A 2 9.50 -14.93 -26.88
C GLN A 2 9.42 -13.88 -25.77
N LEU A 3 9.00 -12.65 -26.09
CA LEU A 3 8.86 -11.52 -25.16
C LEU A 3 8.20 -11.90 -23.80
N PRO A 4 7.19 -12.79 -23.75
CA PRO A 4 6.65 -13.30 -22.48
C PRO A 4 7.70 -13.85 -21.51
N ALA A 5 8.68 -14.61 -21.99
CA ALA A 5 9.71 -15.19 -21.12
C ALA A 5 10.66 -14.13 -20.52
N LEU A 6 10.90 -13.04 -21.26
CA LEU A 6 11.70 -11.92 -20.76
C LEU A 6 10.91 -11.10 -19.73
N PHE A 7 9.61 -10.96 -19.94
CA PHE A 7 8.71 -10.30 -19.00
C PHE A 7 8.64 -11.07 -17.67
N GLU A 8 8.45 -12.39 -17.67
CA GLU A 8 8.44 -13.17 -16.42
C GLU A 8 9.79 -13.06 -15.68
N GLN A 9 10.92 -13.13 -16.37
CA GLN A 9 12.25 -12.95 -15.76
C GLN A 9 12.44 -11.54 -15.16
N ALA A 10 11.91 -10.51 -15.81
CA ALA A 10 11.93 -9.15 -15.27
C ALA A 10 11.06 -9.05 -14.01
N ALA A 11 9.90 -9.70 -14.01
CA ALA A 11 8.99 -9.71 -12.86
C ALA A 11 9.58 -10.45 -11.65
N GLU A 12 10.30 -11.55 -11.87
CA GLU A 12 11.06 -12.26 -10.83
C GLU A 12 12.17 -11.41 -10.20
N ARG A 13 12.69 -10.41 -10.93
CA ARG A 13 13.74 -9.50 -10.44
C ARG A 13 13.19 -8.40 -9.54
N LEU A 14 11.91 -8.05 -9.66
CA LEU A 14 11.27 -6.95 -8.93
C LEU A 14 11.58 -6.92 -7.42
N PRO A 15 11.50 -8.04 -6.66
CA PRO A 15 11.81 -8.05 -5.23
C PRO A 15 13.16 -7.44 -4.86
N SER A 16 14.19 -7.71 -5.66
CA SER A 16 15.55 -7.21 -5.40
C SER A 16 15.73 -5.72 -5.71
N LEU A 17 14.77 -5.11 -6.40
CA LEU A 17 14.82 -3.70 -6.81
C LEU A 17 14.02 -2.79 -5.88
N LEU A 18 13.14 -3.36 -5.06
CA LEU A 18 12.25 -2.62 -4.16
C LEU A 18 13.00 -1.64 -3.25
N PRO A 19 14.17 -1.97 -2.65
CA PRO A 19 14.87 -1.02 -1.78
C PRO A 19 15.45 0.21 -2.49
N GLY A 20 15.54 0.21 -3.83
CA GLY A 20 16.19 1.28 -4.60
C GLY A 20 15.30 1.92 -5.67
N ALA A 21 14.05 1.51 -5.77
CA ALA A 21 13.09 2.04 -6.74
C ALA A 21 12.13 3.03 -6.05
N SER A 22 11.78 4.12 -6.74
CA SER A 22 10.77 5.06 -6.26
C SER A 22 9.36 4.45 -6.32
N LYS A 23 8.47 4.94 -5.47
CA LYS A 23 7.07 4.49 -5.43
C LYS A 23 6.38 4.63 -6.78
N GLU A 24 6.61 5.71 -7.52
CA GLU A 24 6.05 5.90 -8.87
C GLU A 24 6.54 4.81 -9.83
N GLN A 25 7.81 4.42 -9.72
CA GLN A 25 8.38 3.34 -10.54
C GLN A 25 7.74 2.00 -10.17
N LEU A 26 7.50 1.75 -8.88
CA LEU A 26 6.85 0.54 -8.39
C LEU A 26 5.37 0.47 -8.80
N LEU A 27 4.63 1.57 -8.66
CA LEU A 27 3.23 1.70 -9.10
C LEU A 27 3.11 1.55 -10.63
N TYR A 28 4.06 2.12 -11.38
CA TYR A 28 4.13 1.95 -12.83
C TYR A 28 4.36 0.49 -13.22
N LEU A 29 5.34 -0.17 -12.59
CA LEU A 29 5.62 -1.58 -12.83
C LEU A 29 4.41 -2.44 -12.45
N TYR A 30 3.74 -2.13 -11.32
CA TYR A 30 2.49 -2.75 -10.92
C TYR A 30 1.40 -2.66 -11.98
N ALA A 31 1.14 -1.45 -12.46
CA ALA A 31 0.12 -1.19 -13.44
C ALA A 31 0.40 -1.90 -14.78
N ARG A 32 1.66 -1.92 -15.24
CA ARG A 32 2.06 -2.66 -16.46
C ARG A 32 1.95 -4.17 -16.28
N TYR A 33 2.34 -4.70 -15.13
CA TYR A 33 2.16 -6.12 -14.81
C TYR A 33 0.68 -6.49 -14.81
N LYS A 34 -0.17 -5.67 -14.16
CA LYS A 34 -1.62 -5.84 -14.16
C LYS A 34 -2.20 -5.86 -15.58
N GLN A 35 -1.77 -4.95 -16.45
CA GLN A 35 -2.23 -4.94 -17.84
C GLN A 35 -1.92 -6.23 -18.59
N VAL A 36 -0.71 -6.75 -18.41
CA VAL A 36 -0.27 -7.99 -19.06
C VAL A 36 -1.05 -9.20 -18.57
N LYS A 37 -1.32 -9.29 -17.26
CA LYS A 37 -1.94 -10.48 -16.65
C LYS A 37 -3.47 -10.46 -16.65
N PHE A 38 -4.09 -9.30 -16.50
CA PHE A 38 -5.52 -9.17 -16.23
C PHE A 38 -6.28 -8.31 -17.26
N GLY A 39 -5.59 -7.59 -18.15
CA GLY A 39 -6.20 -6.90 -19.29
C GLY A 39 -6.27 -5.38 -19.15
N THR A 40 -7.34 -4.77 -19.65
CA THR A 40 -7.42 -3.32 -19.86
C THR A 40 -7.66 -2.52 -18.58
N CYS A 41 -7.22 -1.26 -18.59
CA CYS A 41 -7.43 -0.24 -17.57
C CYS A 41 -8.86 0.33 -17.60
N ASN A 42 -9.68 -0.01 -18.60
CA ASN A 42 -11.07 0.44 -18.66
C ASN A 42 -12.00 -0.33 -17.69
N THR A 43 -11.54 -0.54 -16.46
CA THR A 43 -12.39 -1.05 -15.37
C THR A 43 -13.13 0.12 -14.71
N PRO A 44 -14.40 -0.07 -14.33
CA PRO A 44 -15.09 0.89 -13.47
C PRO A 44 -14.35 1.03 -12.13
N LYS A 45 -14.57 2.16 -11.45
CA LYS A 45 -14.05 2.44 -10.12
C LYS A 45 -14.49 1.30 -9.16
N PRO A 46 -13.58 0.53 -8.54
CA PRO A 46 -13.91 -0.43 -7.49
C PRO A 46 -14.80 0.17 -6.40
N SER A 47 -15.64 -0.67 -5.79
CA SER A 47 -16.56 -0.26 -4.72
C SER A 47 -15.86 0.01 -3.39
N PHE A 48 -14.61 -0.42 -3.23
CA PHE A 48 -13.78 -0.21 -2.05
C PHE A 48 -12.38 0.19 -2.49
N PHE A 49 -11.82 1.20 -1.83
CA PHE A 49 -10.40 1.53 -1.91
C PHE A 49 -9.85 1.70 -0.51
N ASP A 50 -8.90 0.84 -0.15
CA ASP A 50 -7.85 1.27 0.75
C ASP A 50 -6.95 2.28 0.02
N PHE A 51 -6.17 3.03 0.78
CA PHE A 51 -5.33 4.12 0.32
C PHE A 51 -4.34 3.65 -0.75
N GLU A 52 -3.71 2.50 -0.51
CA GLU A 52 -2.84 1.87 -1.49
C GLU A 52 -3.61 1.41 -2.74
N GLY A 53 -4.80 0.82 -2.56
CA GLY A 53 -5.65 0.39 -3.67
C GLY A 53 -6.06 1.56 -4.56
N LYS A 54 -6.35 2.73 -3.96
CA LYS A 54 -6.64 3.97 -4.69
C LYS A 54 -5.45 4.36 -5.54
N GLN A 55 -4.25 4.46 -4.95
CA GLN A 55 -3.04 4.83 -5.70
C GLN A 55 -2.69 3.83 -6.80
N LYS A 56 -2.79 2.53 -6.52
CA LYS A 56 -2.61 1.45 -7.50
C LYS A 56 -3.60 1.57 -8.66
N TRP A 57 -4.87 1.86 -8.36
CA TRP A 57 -5.91 2.01 -9.37
C TRP A 57 -5.71 3.29 -10.19
N GLU A 58 -5.40 4.42 -9.56
CA GLU A 58 -5.13 5.68 -10.25
C GLU A 58 -3.92 5.57 -11.18
N ALA A 59 -2.81 5.01 -10.69
CA ALA A 59 -1.64 4.71 -11.51
C ALA A 59 -2.01 3.80 -12.69
N TRP A 60 -2.83 2.77 -12.45
CA TRP A 60 -3.29 1.88 -13.52
C TRP A 60 -4.19 2.60 -14.52
N LYS A 61 -5.13 3.46 -14.10
CA LYS A 61 -5.98 4.26 -14.98
C LYS A 61 -5.18 5.28 -15.80
N ALA A 62 -4.20 5.95 -15.18
CA ALA A 62 -3.39 6.99 -15.82
C ALA A 62 -2.58 6.48 -17.01
N LEU A 63 -2.22 5.19 -17.01
CA LEU A 63 -1.45 4.57 -18.08
C LEU A 63 -2.20 4.38 -19.40
N GLY A 64 -3.54 4.39 -19.38
CA GLY A 64 -4.37 4.09 -20.53
C GLY A 64 -4.22 2.67 -21.07
N ASP A 65 -5.11 2.28 -22.00
CA ASP A 65 -5.07 0.94 -22.59
C ASP A 65 -3.95 0.81 -23.62
N THR A 66 -3.19 -0.29 -23.54
CA THR A 66 -2.18 -0.66 -24.54
C THR A 66 -2.18 -2.16 -24.78
N SER A 67 -1.51 -2.59 -25.84
CA SER A 67 -1.39 -4.02 -26.17
C SER A 67 -0.54 -4.74 -25.12
N PRO A 68 -0.83 -6.02 -24.80
CA PRO A 68 0.01 -6.82 -23.90
C PRO A 68 1.48 -6.86 -24.33
N HIS A 69 1.73 -6.84 -25.64
CA HIS A 69 3.09 -6.83 -26.19
C HIS A 69 3.82 -5.53 -25.82
N GLN A 70 3.18 -4.38 -25.96
CA GLN A 70 3.77 -3.10 -25.59
C GLN A 70 3.94 -2.99 -24.07
N ALA A 71 2.94 -3.40 -23.28
CA ALA A 71 3.03 -3.40 -21.83
C ALA A 71 4.20 -4.26 -21.31
N MET A 72 4.43 -5.44 -21.90
CA MET A 72 5.59 -6.29 -21.59
C MET A 72 6.92 -5.60 -21.95
N GLN A 73 7.00 -4.93 -23.10
CA GLN A 73 8.22 -4.21 -23.51
C GLN A 73 8.55 -3.07 -22.54
N GLU A 74 7.54 -2.28 -22.18
CA GLU A 74 7.69 -1.16 -21.26
C GLU A 74 8.09 -1.63 -19.85
N TYR A 75 7.44 -2.69 -19.34
CA TYR A 75 7.82 -3.30 -18.06
C TYR A 75 9.29 -3.72 -18.04
N VAL A 76 9.72 -4.48 -19.06
CA VAL A 76 11.12 -4.94 -19.18
C VAL A 76 12.09 -3.76 -19.29
N ALA A 77 11.70 -2.69 -20.00
CA ALA A 77 12.53 -1.50 -20.14
C ALA A 77 12.73 -0.77 -18.80
N VAL A 78 11.68 -0.65 -17.99
CA VAL A 78 11.79 -0.01 -16.67
C VAL A 78 12.64 -0.86 -15.71
N VAL A 79 12.44 -2.18 -15.67
CA VAL A 79 13.29 -3.07 -14.86
C VAL A 79 14.77 -2.95 -15.24
N LYS A 80 15.10 -2.88 -16.54
CA LYS A 80 16.48 -2.64 -17.00
C LYS A 80 17.03 -1.27 -16.61
N LYS A 81 16.18 -0.26 -16.50
CA LYS A 81 16.59 1.08 -16.05
C LYS A 81 16.93 1.08 -14.56
N LEU A 82 16.15 0.33 -13.77
CA LEU A 82 16.37 0.17 -12.32
C LEU A 82 17.57 -0.72 -12.01
N ASP A 83 17.82 -1.73 -12.84
CA ASP A 83 19.00 -2.60 -12.74
C ASP A 83 19.72 -2.69 -14.09
N PRO A 84 20.62 -1.73 -14.39
CA PRO A 84 21.41 -1.75 -15.62
C PRO A 84 22.35 -2.96 -15.72
N SER A 85 22.67 -3.60 -14.59
CA SER A 85 23.53 -4.78 -14.53
C SER A 85 22.80 -6.07 -14.89
N TRP A 86 21.46 -6.05 -14.86
CA TRP A 86 20.64 -7.19 -15.20
C TRP A 86 20.72 -7.49 -16.71
N ASN A 87 21.40 -8.59 -17.04
CA ASN A 87 21.39 -9.13 -18.38
C ASN A 87 20.44 -10.34 -18.45
N PRO A 88 19.31 -10.25 -19.17
CA PRO A 88 18.44 -11.41 -19.35
C PRO A 88 19.13 -12.55 -20.13
N GLN A 89 20.27 -12.33 -20.80
CA GLN A 89 20.95 -13.34 -21.61
C GLN A 89 21.75 -14.37 -20.80
N THR A 90 22.15 -14.07 -19.56
CA THR A 90 22.88 -15.01 -18.69
C THR A 90 21.90 -15.86 -17.89
N THR A 91 21.74 -17.13 -18.27
CA THR A 91 21.04 -18.11 -17.44
C THR A 91 21.91 -18.47 -16.23
N GLU A 92 21.67 -17.83 -15.09
CA GLU A 92 22.18 -18.36 -13.83
C GLU A 92 21.48 -19.71 -13.55
N LYS A 93 22.28 -20.74 -13.28
CA LYS A 93 21.78 -22.08 -12.97
C LYS A 93 21.06 -22.04 -11.63
N ARG A 94 19.75 -22.32 -11.66
CA ARG A 94 18.88 -22.58 -10.51
C ARG A 94 19.55 -23.50 -9.49
N GLY A 95 19.85 -22.96 -8.31
CA GLY A 95 19.87 -23.74 -7.09
C GLY A 95 18.45 -24.22 -6.80
N LYS A 96 18.31 -25.52 -6.56
CA LYS A 96 17.09 -26.13 -6.02
C LYS A 96 16.79 -25.45 -4.69
N ASP A 97 15.62 -24.83 -4.57
CA ASP A 97 14.76 -24.77 -3.37
C ASP A 97 13.90 -23.50 -3.36
N SER A 98 12.70 -23.66 -3.91
CA SER A 98 11.42 -23.45 -3.22
C SER A 98 10.39 -23.06 -4.27
N LYS A 99 9.15 -23.52 -4.05
CA LYS A 99 7.99 -22.87 -4.67
C LYS A 99 7.90 -21.48 -4.05
N THR A 100 8.67 -20.51 -4.53
CA THR A 100 8.36 -19.11 -4.26
C THR A 100 7.17 -18.76 -5.15
N ALA A 101 5.98 -18.91 -4.57
CA ALA A 101 4.86 -18.08 -4.98
C ALA A 101 5.34 -16.62 -5.04
N PHE A 102 4.80 -15.88 -5.99
CA PHE A 102 5.07 -14.47 -6.22
C PHE A 102 4.61 -13.67 -4.99
N GLY A 103 5.44 -13.58 -3.95
CA GLY A 103 4.97 -13.16 -2.61
C GLY A 103 6.07 -12.98 -1.57
N GLY A 104 7.19 -12.35 -1.93
CA GLY A 104 8.09 -11.78 -0.91
C GLY A 104 7.40 -10.61 -0.19
N PRO A 105 7.78 -10.25 1.06
CA PRO A 105 7.05 -9.30 1.91
C PRO A 105 6.69 -7.98 1.21
N VAL A 106 7.61 -7.45 0.41
CA VAL A 106 7.43 -6.16 -0.28
C VAL A 106 6.65 -6.28 -1.61
N VAL A 107 6.61 -7.48 -2.22
CA VAL A 107 5.68 -7.78 -3.35
C VAL A 107 4.29 -8.15 -2.83
N SER A 108 4.21 -8.68 -1.60
CA SER A 108 2.97 -9.09 -0.93
C SER A 108 2.03 -7.91 -0.71
N SER A 109 2.54 -6.75 -0.28
CA SER A 109 1.73 -5.52 -0.15
C SER A 109 1.17 -5.06 -1.50
N LEU A 110 1.90 -5.27 -2.60
CA LEU A 110 1.50 -4.79 -3.92
C LEU A 110 0.42 -5.65 -4.61
N TYR A 111 0.35 -6.97 -4.40
CA TYR A 111 -0.36 -7.85 -5.34
C TYR A 111 -1.48 -8.76 -4.82
N GLN A 112 -1.59 -9.10 -3.52
CA GLN A 112 -2.70 -9.94 -3.09
C GLN A 112 -2.89 -9.99 -1.59
N GLU A 113 -4.15 -9.86 -1.18
CA GLU A 113 -4.69 -10.50 0.04
C GLU A 113 -4.54 -12.02 -0.11
N GLU A 114 -3.31 -12.52 0.06
CA GLU A 114 -3.06 -13.96 0.19
C GLU A 114 -3.18 -14.35 1.66
N THR A 115 -3.92 -15.43 1.92
CA THR A 115 -4.23 -15.94 3.25
C THR A 115 -2.94 -16.33 3.98
N ILE A 116 -2.38 -15.39 4.75
CA ILE A 116 -1.26 -15.61 5.67
C ILE A 116 -1.70 -16.68 6.67
N ARG A 117 -0.86 -17.71 6.86
CA ARG A 117 -1.13 -18.75 7.86
C ARG A 117 -1.16 -18.11 9.24
N GLU A 118 -2.07 -18.55 10.11
CA GLU A 118 -2.26 -17.91 11.42
C GLU A 118 -0.97 -17.88 12.25
N GLU A 119 -0.09 -18.88 12.11
CA GLU A 119 1.20 -18.93 12.81
C GLU A 119 2.20 -17.83 12.38
N ASP A 120 2.07 -17.29 11.18
CA ASP A 120 2.99 -16.29 10.61
C ASP A 120 2.45 -14.86 10.74
N LYS A 121 1.21 -14.70 11.23
CA LYS A 121 0.57 -13.39 11.37
C LYS A 121 1.26 -12.54 12.42
N ASN A 122 1.61 -11.32 12.02
CA ASN A 122 2.04 -10.28 12.93
C ASN A 122 0.85 -9.39 13.35
N ILE A 123 1.08 -8.41 14.22
CA ILE A 123 0.03 -7.53 14.74
C ILE A 123 -0.68 -6.73 13.63
N PHE A 124 0.01 -6.37 12.56
CA PHE A 124 -0.57 -5.61 11.45
C PHE A 124 -1.52 -6.46 10.60
N ASP A 125 -1.29 -7.77 10.49
CA ASP A 125 -2.24 -8.68 9.83
C ASP A 125 -3.58 -8.71 10.59
N TYR A 126 -3.53 -8.83 11.92
CA TYR A 126 -4.72 -8.75 12.76
C TYR A 126 -5.41 -7.39 12.71
N CYS A 127 -4.63 -6.30 12.56
CA CYS A 127 -5.17 -4.96 12.35
C CYS A 127 -5.92 -4.85 11.01
N ARG A 128 -5.31 -5.34 9.91
CA ARG A 128 -5.91 -5.34 8.57
C ARG A 128 -7.22 -6.15 8.49
N GLU A 129 -7.29 -7.24 9.25
CA GLU A 129 -8.44 -8.13 9.36
C GLU A 129 -9.54 -7.63 10.31
N ASN A 130 -9.36 -6.47 10.95
CA ASN A 130 -10.25 -5.93 11.98
C ASN A 130 -10.42 -6.87 13.20
N ASN A 131 -9.38 -7.61 13.58
CA ASN A 131 -9.41 -8.46 14.77
C ASN A 131 -9.17 -7.64 16.04
N ILE A 132 -10.19 -6.89 16.44
CA ILE A 132 -10.15 -5.94 17.57
C ILE A 132 -9.74 -6.66 18.87
N ASP A 133 -10.29 -7.86 19.12
CA ASP A 133 -10.02 -8.62 20.34
C ASP A 133 -8.54 -8.98 20.48
N TYR A 134 -7.92 -9.47 19.41
CA TYR A 134 -6.50 -9.81 19.43
C TYR A 134 -5.64 -8.55 19.61
N VAL A 135 -5.89 -7.50 18.82
CA VAL A 135 -5.12 -6.24 18.87
C VAL A 135 -5.20 -5.63 20.27
N THR A 136 -6.41 -5.52 20.82
CA THR A 136 -6.65 -4.99 22.18
C THR A 136 -5.91 -5.82 23.23
N LYS A 137 -6.00 -7.15 23.14
CA LYS A 137 -5.32 -8.05 24.08
C LYS A 137 -3.80 -7.93 24.01
N ALA A 138 -3.25 -7.82 22.80
CA ALA A 138 -1.82 -7.66 22.58
C ALA A 138 -1.30 -6.36 23.22
N ILE A 139 -1.97 -5.23 22.95
CA ILE A 139 -1.64 -3.92 23.52
C ILE A 139 -1.76 -3.93 25.04
N ARG A 140 -2.90 -4.42 25.59
CA ARG A 140 -3.12 -4.47 27.05
C ARG A 140 -2.11 -5.35 27.78
N SER A 141 -1.64 -6.42 27.15
CA SER A 141 -0.61 -7.28 27.70
C SER A 141 0.80 -6.69 27.66
N LYS A 142 0.96 -5.46 27.11
CA LYS A 142 2.24 -4.77 26.88
C LYS A 142 3.24 -5.59 26.06
N LYS A 143 2.74 -6.55 25.28
CA LYS A 143 3.56 -7.32 24.33
C LYS A 143 3.83 -6.53 23.06
N VAL A 144 2.95 -5.58 22.74
CA VAL A 144 3.02 -4.74 21.57
C VAL A 144 2.76 -3.30 22.01
N ASP A 145 3.59 -2.38 21.53
CA ASP A 145 3.35 -0.94 21.66
C ASP A 145 2.20 -0.55 20.72
N VAL A 146 1.26 0.29 21.18
CA VAL A 146 0.16 0.80 20.34
C VAL A 146 0.68 1.58 19.13
N ASN A 147 1.86 2.20 19.26
CA ASN A 147 2.55 2.97 18.23
C ASN A 147 3.61 2.15 17.49
N VAL A 148 3.56 0.82 17.57
CA VAL A 148 4.42 -0.04 16.73
C VAL A 148 4.19 0.30 15.26
N ALA A 149 5.29 0.46 14.53
CA ALA A 149 5.30 0.76 13.10
C ALA A 149 5.86 -0.42 12.30
N ASP A 150 5.34 -0.62 11.09
CA ASP A 150 5.88 -1.58 10.13
C ASP A 150 7.16 -1.05 9.44
N GLU A 151 7.67 -1.79 8.45
CA GLU A 151 8.88 -1.40 7.71
C GLU A 151 8.72 -0.08 6.91
N GLU A 152 7.49 0.33 6.65
CA GLU A 152 7.13 1.58 5.96
C GLU A 152 6.80 2.70 6.96
N GLY A 153 7.02 2.49 8.25
CA GLY A 153 6.74 3.47 9.30
C GLY A 153 5.26 3.57 9.67
N ARG A 154 4.38 2.72 9.14
CA ARG A 154 2.94 2.82 9.39
C ARG A 154 2.59 2.18 10.73
N ALA A 155 2.11 3.02 11.64
CA ALA A 155 1.48 2.56 12.88
C ALA A 155 0.14 1.83 12.64
N LEU A 156 -0.33 1.07 13.65
CA LEU A 156 -1.65 0.41 13.64
C LEU A 156 -2.80 1.37 13.31
N LEU A 157 -2.70 2.63 13.76
CA LEU A 157 -3.72 3.65 13.51
C LEU A 157 -3.85 3.98 12.00
N HIS A 158 -2.74 4.01 11.26
CA HIS A 158 -2.75 4.19 9.80
C HIS A 158 -3.53 3.07 9.13
N TRP A 159 -3.19 1.80 9.46
CA TRP A 159 -3.87 0.62 8.91
C TRP A 159 -5.35 0.56 9.24
N ALA A 160 -5.75 0.93 10.46
CA ALA A 160 -7.16 0.97 10.84
C ALA A 160 -7.95 2.04 10.05
N CYS A 161 -7.34 3.20 9.80
CA CYS A 161 -7.93 4.28 9.02
C CYS A 161 -7.99 3.95 7.52
N ASP A 162 -6.92 3.38 6.99
CA ASP A 162 -6.80 2.89 5.61
C ASP A 162 -7.91 1.89 5.24
N ARG A 163 -8.29 1.02 6.19
CA ARG A 163 -9.26 -0.06 5.97
C ARG A 163 -10.69 0.30 6.40
N GLY A 164 -10.89 1.47 6.99
CA GLY A 164 -12.22 1.92 7.43
C GLY A 164 -12.71 1.28 8.74
N HIS A 165 -11.80 0.77 9.57
CA HIS A 165 -12.13 0.04 10.80
C HIS A 165 -12.36 0.99 11.97
N LYS A 166 -13.45 1.75 11.95
CA LYS A 166 -13.75 2.81 12.93
C LYS A 166 -13.71 2.37 14.39
N GLU A 167 -14.26 1.20 14.72
CA GLU A 167 -14.22 0.67 16.09
C GLU A 167 -12.76 0.40 16.53
N LEU A 168 -11.94 -0.12 15.63
CA LEU A 168 -10.51 -0.34 15.90
C LEU A 168 -9.76 0.99 16.07
N VAL A 169 -10.05 2.00 15.24
CA VAL A 169 -9.52 3.37 15.41
C VAL A 169 -9.83 3.90 16.81
N SER A 170 -11.09 3.75 17.25
CA SER A 170 -11.53 4.17 18.58
C SER A 170 -10.73 3.47 19.70
N VAL A 171 -10.53 2.16 19.58
CA VAL A 171 -9.77 1.36 20.54
C VAL A 171 -8.30 1.78 20.59
N LEU A 172 -7.67 1.99 19.44
CA LEU A 172 -6.26 2.42 19.36
C LEU A 172 -6.07 3.79 20.03
N LEU A 173 -6.95 4.75 19.76
CA LEU A 173 -6.93 6.07 20.38
C LEU A 173 -7.16 6.01 21.91
N GLN A 174 -8.09 5.17 22.38
CA GLN A 174 -8.29 4.92 23.82
C GLN A 174 -7.03 4.36 24.51
N HIS A 175 -6.20 3.64 23.75
CA HIS A 175 -4.92 3.11 24.21
C HIS A 175 -3.73 4.07 23.96
N ALA A 176 -4.01 5.35 23.71
CA ALA A 176 -3.01 6.41 23.49
C ALA A 176 -2.14 6.19 22.24
N ALA A 177 -2.75 5.71 21.15
CA ALA A 177 -2.14 5.82 19.83
C ALA A 177 -1.86 7.30 19.51
N ASP A 178 -0.68 7.57 18.94
CA ASP A 178 -0.30 8.90 18.48
C ASP A 178 -1.06 9.24 17.19
N VAL A 179 -2.09 10.06 17.36
CA VAL A 179 -2.99 10.51 16.29
C VAL A 179 -2.27 11.30 15.19
N ASN A 180 -1.12 11.91 15.51
CA ASN A 180 -0.34 12.76 14.61
C ASN A 180 0.99 12.11 14.18
N SER A 181 1.19 10.82 14.48
CA SER A 181 2.33 10.08 13.95
C SER A 181 2.32 10.13 12.42
N GLN A 182 3.51 10.28 11.84
CA GLN A 182 3.74 10.27 10.40
C GLN A 182 4.48 9.00 10.04
N ASP A 183 4.03 8.32 8.98
CA ASP A 183 4.71 7.17 8.42
C ASP A 183 5.97 7.56 7.63
N GLY A 184 6.58 6.58 6.95
CA GLY A 184 7.77 6.77 6.13
C GLY A 184 7.61 7.75 4.97
N GLU A 185 6.38 8.11 4.59
CA GLU A 185 6.04 9.08 3.53
C GLU A 185 5.51 10.41 4.11
N GLY A 186 5.58 10.59 5.44
CA GLY A 186 5.04 11.78 6.10
C GLY A 186 3.52 11.75 6.27
N GLN A 187 2.84 10.65 5.93
CA GLN A 187 1.39 10.57 5.94
C GLN A 187 0.89 10.24 7.35
N THR A 188 -0.12 10.97 7.80
CA THR A 188 -0.80 10.72 9.08
C THR A 188 -2.03 9.85 8.89
N ALA A 189 -2.56 9.27 9.96
CA ALA A 189 -3.84 8.54 9.94
C ALA A 189 -4.99 9.36 9.31
N LEU A 190 -4.95 10.69 9.44
CA LEU A 190 -5.92 11.61 8.84
C LEU A 190 -5.81 11.67 7.30
N HIS A 191 -4.60 11.60 6.73
CA HIS A 191 -4.42 11.49 5.27
C HIS A 191 -5.07 10.23 4.72
N TYR A 192 -4.84 9.09 5.41
CA TYR A 192 -5.44 7.80 5.04
C TYR A 192 -6.97 7.85 5.07
N ALA A 193 -7.57 8.29 6.19
CA ALA A 193 -9.02 8.38 6.33
C ALA A 193 -9.65 9.33 5.30
N ALA A 194 -9.01 10.47 5.01
CA ALA A 194 -9.51 11.45 4.05
C ALA A 194 -9.49 10.91 2.61
N ALA A 195 -8.37 10.32 2.18
CA ALA A 195 -8.23 9.80 0.82
C ALA A 195 -9.12 8.58 0.52
N CYS A 196 -9.40 7.76 1.54
CA CYS A 196 -10.37 6.66 1.48
C CYS A 196 -11.83 7.11 1.66
N GLU A 197 -12.05 8.40 1.92
CA GLU A 197 -13.38 9.01 2.07
C GLU A 197 -14.21 8.48 3.28
N PHE A 198 -13.54 8.06 4.36
CA PHE A 198 -14.20 7.62 5.59
C PHE A 198 -14.52 8.82 6.50
N SER A 199 -15.54 9.60 6.14
CA SER A 199 -15.93 10.83 6.83
C SER A 199 -16.09 10.68 8.34
N ASP A 200 -16.62 9.55 8.79
CA ASP A 200 -16.90 9.32 10.20
C ASP A 200 -15.64 8.91 11.01
N ILE A 201 -14.60 8.43 10.34
CA ILE A 201 -13.25 8.26 10.91
C ILE A 201 -12.51 9.59 10.91
N VAL A 202 -12.64 10.40 9.84
CA VAL A 202 -12.07 11.76 9.81
C VAL A 202 -12.58 12.60 10.99
N GLU A 203 -13.90 12.62 11.22
CA GLU A 203 -14.48 13.32 12.37
C GLU A 203 -13.95 12.78 13.70
N LEU A 204 -13.82 11.46 13.85
CA LEU A 204 -13.29 10.83 15.06
C LEU A 204 -11.83 11.24 15.34
N LEU A 205 -10.99 11.25 14.29
CA LEU A 205 -9.59 11.65 14.40
C LEU A 205 -9.47 13.14 14.79
N LEU A 206 -10.22 14.03 14.14
CA LEU A 206 -10.25 15.46 14.45
C LEU A 206 -10.71 15.71 15.90
N GLN A 207 -11.76 15.02 16.35
CA GLN A 207 -12.21 15.09 17.75
C GLN A 207 -11.18 14.57 18.75
N SER A 208 -10.26 13.72 18.29
CA SER A 208 -9.17 13.14 19.08
C SER A 208 -7.87 13.94 19.01
N GLY A 209 -7.88 15.12 18.38
CA GLY A 209 -6.73 16.02 18.31
C GLY A 209 -5.80 15.80 17.12
N ALA A 210 -6.28 15.17 16.04
CA ALA A 210 -5.55 15.13 14.78
C ALA A 210 -5.34 16.56 14.24
N ASP A 211 -4.13 16.86 13.78
CA ASP A 211 -3.75 18.13 13.17
C ASP A 211 -3.95 18.05 11.63
N PRO A 212 -4.95 18.77 11.07
CA PRO A 212 -5.19 18.78 9.63
C PRO A 212 -4.16 19.59 8.85
N MET A 213 -3.21 20.27 9.51
CA MET A 213 -2.18 21.10 8.87
C MET A 213 -0.85 20.37 8.67
N LEU A 214 -0.72 19.13 9.15
CA LEU A 214 0.47 18.30 8.90
C LEU A 214 0.52 17.93 7.42
N ARG A 215 1.68 18.15 6.81
CA ARG A 215 1.95 17.82 5.41
C ARG A 215 2.72 16.52 5.29
N ASP A 216 2.39 15.75 4.27
CA ASP A 216 3.21 14.61 3.85
C ASP A 216 4.51 15.05 3.15
N GLN A 217 5.33 14.09 2.71
CA GLN A 217 6.62 14.39 2.06
C GLN A 217 6.48 15.11 0.72
N GLU A 218 5.35 14.93 0.02
CA GLU A 218 5.04 15.66 -1.22
C GLU A 218 4.50 17.06 -0.92
N GLY A 219 4.32 17.40 0.36
CA GLY A 219 3.81 18.68 0.81
C GLY A 219 2.29 18.76 0.77
N CYS A 220 1.57 17.65 0.58
CA CYS A 220 0.10 17.61 0.53
C CYS A 220 -0.49 17.62 1.95
N LEU A 221 -1.63 18.30 2.12
CA LEU A 221 -2.47 18.23 3.30
C LEU A 221 -3.51 17.09 3.21
N PRO A 222 -4.10 16.63 4.33
CA PRO A 222 -5.20 15.66 4.31
C PRO A 222 -6.40 16.09 3.46
N GLU A 223 -6.65 17.41 3.34
CA GLU A 223 -7.76 17.91 2.53
C GLU A 223 -7.51 17.83 1.02
N GLU A 224 -6.24 17.75 0.61
CA GLU A 224 -5.80 17.75 -0.79
C GLU A 224 -5.78 16.33 -1.38
N VAL A 225 -5.88 15.29 -0.53
CA VAL A 225 -5.86 13.87 -0.95
C VAL A 225 -7.25 13.26 -1.14
N THR A 226 -8.31 14.04 -0.89
CA THR A 226 -9.72 13.62 -0.97
C THR A 226 -10.49 14.39 -2.05
N ASP A 227 -11.42 13.71 -2.73
CA ASP A 227 -12.35 14.36 -3.67
C ASP A 227 -13.70 14.70 -3.00
N CYS A 228 -13.88 14.28 -1.74
CA CYS A 228 -15.13 14.45 -1.01
C CYS A 228 -15.22 15.85 -0.39
N LYS A 229 -16.05 16.70 -0.99
CA LYS A 229 -16.29 18.08 -0.52
C LYS A 229 -16.68 18.19 0.96
N ALA A 230 -17.41 17.21 1.49
CA ALA A 230 -17.80 17.20 2.89
C ALA A 230 -16.59 17.01 3.81
N ILE A 231 -15.69 16.09 3.46
CA ILE A 231 -14.43 15.85 4.18
C ILE A 231 -13.51 17.06 4.06
N THR A 232 -13.33 17.61 2.86
CA THR A 232 -12.56 18.85 2.66
C THR A 232 -13.09 19.97 3.56
N SER A 233 -14.41 20.17 3.59
CA SER A 233 -15.02 21.20 4.43
C SER A 233 -14.82 20.96 5.93
N ALA A 234 -14.84 19.70 6.37
CA ALA A 234 -14.60 19.34 7.77
C ALA A 234 -13.15 19.61 8.17
N LEU A 235 -12.20 19.24 7.32
CA LEU A 235 -10.76 19.46 7.56
C LEU A 235 -10.39 20.95 7.62
N GLN A 236 -11.06 21.80 6.84
CA GLN A 236 -10.85 23.26 6.84
C GLN A 236 -11.41 23.98 8.08
N GLN A 237 -12.32 23.33 8.81
CA GLN A 237 -12.98 23.92 9.98
C GLN A 237 -12.24 23.68 11.29
N HIS A 238 -11.26 22.77 11.29
CA HIS A 238 -10.43 22.40 12.43
C HIS A 238 -9.04 23.00 12.31
#